data_AF-A0AAE8MAM6-F1
#
_entry.id   AF-A0AAE8MAM6-F1
#
_cell.length_a   1.000
_cell.length_b   1.000
_cell.length_c   1.000
_cell.angle_alpha   90.00
_cell.angle_beta   90.00
_cell.angle_gamma   90.00
#
_symmetry.space_group_name_H-M   'P 1'
#
loop_
_entity.id
_entity.type
_entity.pdbx_description
1 polymer ?
#
loop_
_entity_poly.entity_id
_entity_poly.type
_entity_poly.pdbx_seq_one_letter_code
_entity_poly.pdbx_strand_id
1 'polypeptide(L)'
;MESLMNFLSVRHTPDTSEATILEPHWGYTDRALPCARDVKTCQYLDLVYSGHDFSMLFVGIFWAIAIGILLAWALARNIWPSARMDEFMVVDTEKVVCTTTNRGGRVKSTMASFFRSYLLPDSIRIIFGRTTRLQVSLLLILVTYLVIVSFTGLTYRAWTVAVPDMPGVYTIRTTLGPWSNRVGVLAYALTPLSVMMASRESMLSVLTGIPYQSFNFLHRWLGYIILAQALLHTIAWIVIETKLYAPQPKAAMQLVTEKYMIWGIVATLLILALFILSLPFVIRRTGYEFFRKAHYILAMVYIGACYAHWDKLSCFLYSSLLIWFLDRILRLIRTGLIHYQVLSDGSMGFQAVHAVIKHFPDAENGDVLRLDFEHSQDPWKIGQHFYLCFTNCSIWQSHPFTPLSLPILEDGKVTHSYILRAKQGETKKLAELARKELAEATTMTTPVILTGPYGNPLQET
;
A
#
# COMPACT_ATOMS: atom_id res chain seq x y z
N MET A 1 2.46 -25.61 -39.62
CA MET A 1 3.15 -25.42 -38.32
C MET A 1 3.69 -24.01 -38.21
N GLU A 2 4.61 -23.59 -39.07
CA GLU A 2 5.08 -22.19 -39.14
C GLU A 2 3.95 -21.19 -39.39
N SER A 3 2.97 -21.55 -40.25
CA SER A 3 1.74 -20.77 -40.43
C SER A 3 0.87 -20.68 -39.16
N LEU A 4 0.79 -21.74 -38.33
CA LEU A 4 0.16 -21.64 -37.01
C LEU A 4 0.92 -20.65 -36.14
N MET A 5 2.24 -20.80 -36.06
CA MET A 5 3.10 -19.96 -35.21
C MET A 5 3.03 -18.48 -35.61
N ASN A 6 3.00 -18.17 -36.91
CA ASN A 6 2.81 -16.81 -37.42
C ASN A 6 1.39 -16.28 -37.20
N PHE A 7 0.36 -17.12 -37.36
CA PHE A 7 -1.01 -16.71 -37.05
C PHE A 7 -1.19 -16.37 -35.57
N LEU A 8 -0.43 -17.07 -34.72
CA LEU A 8 -0.42 -16.96 -33.27
C LEU A 8 0.48 -15.83 -32.73
N SER A 9 1.58 -15.46 -33.39
CA SER A 9 2.44 -14.37 -32.92
C SER A 9 1.76 -13.00 -32.98
N VAL A 10 0.78 -12.84 -33.87
CA VAL A 10 0.01 -11.60 -34.11
C VAL A 10 -1.26 -11.51 -33.23
N ARG A 11 -1.29 -12.19 -32.07
CA ARG A 11 -2.47 -12.26 -31.20
C ARG A 11 -2.72 -11.01 -30.35
N HIS A 12 -1.67 -10.20 -30.09
CA HIS A 12 -1.72 -9.03 -29.21
C HIS A 12 -1.17 -7.74 -29.84
N THR A 13 -0.40 -7.87 -30.92
CA THR A 13 0.16 -6.76 -31.67
C THR A 13 -0.41 -6.89 -33.08
N PRO A 14 -1.23 -5.95 -33.55
CA PRO A 14 -1.78 -6.02 -34.90
C PRO A 14 -0.68 -5.90 -35.94
N ASP A 15 -0.87 -6.59 -37.07
CA ASP A 15 -0.04 -6.40 -38.25
C ASP A 15 -0.33 -5.01 -38.82
N THR A 16 0.65 -4.11 -38.74
CA THR A 16 0.50 -2.71 -39.17
C THR A 16 0.82 -2.52 -40.65
N SER A 17 1.27 -3.56 -41.36
CA SER A 17 1.75 -3.45 -42.74
C SER A 17 0.65 -3.08 -43.74
N GLU A 18 -0.58 -3.54 -43.49
CA GLU A 18 -1.76 -3.29 -44.33
C GLU A 18 -2.70 -2.22 -43.74
N ALA A 19 -2.32 -1.61 -42.61
CA ALA A 19 -3.15 -0.63 -41.92
C ALA A 19 -3.18 0.70 -42.68
N THR A 20 -4.38 1.21 -42.95
CA THR A 20 -4.57 2.58 -43.47
C THR A 20 -4.48 3.61 -42.34
N ILE A 21 -4.98 3.25 -41.15
CA ILE A 21 -5.01 4.09 -39.96
C ILE A 21 -4.64 3.25 -38.74
N LEU A 22 -3.86 3.83 -37.82
CA LEU A 22 -3.64 3.29 -36.48
C LEU A 22 -4.48 4.10 -35.47
N GLU A 23 -5.47 3.45 -34.87
CA GLU A 23 -6.33 4.04 -33.85
C GLU A 23 -5.69 3.83 -32.45
N PRO A 24 -5.38 4.91 -31.70
CA PRO A 24 -4.69 4.78 -30.42
C PRO A 24 -5.63 4.34 -29.30
N HIS A 25 -5.17 3.44 -28.42
CA HIS A 25 -5.90 2.97 -27.24
C HIS A 25 -5.05 3.11 -25.97
N TRP A 26 -5.54 3.87 -24.99
CA TRP A 26 -4.77 4.11 -23.78
C TRP A 26 -4.56 2.83 -22.96
N GLY A 27 -3.31 2.50 -22.63
CA GLY A 27 -3.01 1.30 -21.85
C GLY A 27 -2.96 0.00 -22.67
N TYR A 28 -3.11 0.08 -23.99
CA TYR A 28 -3.02 -1.05 -24.92
C TYR A 28 -2.17 -0.71 -26.16
N THR A 29 -2.00 -1.67 -27.06
CA THR A 29 -1.38 -1.44 -28.37
C THR A 29 -2.37 -0.71 -29.29
N ASP A 30 -1.88 0.05 -30.27
CA ASP A 30 -2.74 0.71 -31.26
C ASP A 30 -3.49 -0.31 -32.11
N ARG A 31 -4.65 0.06 -32.63
CA ARG A 31 -5.50 -0.79 -33.47
C ARG A 31 -5.32 -0.46 -34.95
N ALA A 32 -4.98 -1.46 -35.75
CA ALA A 32 -4.92 -1.31 -37.21
C ALA A 32 -6.31 -1.34 -37.85
N LEU A 33 -6.61 -0.35 -38.69
CA LEU A 33 -7.85 -0.24 -39.46
C LEU A 33 -7.58 -0.01 -40.97
N PRO A 34 -8.40 -0.57 -41.88
CA PRO A 34 -9.47 -1.53 -41.62
C PRO A 34 -8.92 -2.91 -41.18
N CYS A 35 -9.73 -3.69 -40.46
CA CYS A 35 -9.33 -5.04 -40.06
C CYS A 35 -9.27 -5.95 -41.31
N ALA A 36 -8.06 -6.31 -41.74
CA ALA A 36 -7.82 -7.14 -42.93
C ALA A 36 -8.08 -8.64 -42.73
N ARG A 37 -8.54 -9.07 -41.55
CA ARG A 37 -8.77 -10.48 -41.20
C ARG A 37 -10.21 -10.93 -41.46
N ASP A 38 -10.48 -12.21 -41.23
CA ASP A 38 -11.84 -12.74 -41.34
C ASP A 38 -12.82 -12.07 -40.36
N VAL A 39 -14.11 -12.05 -40.73
CA VAL A 39 -15.18 -11.36 -39.99
C VAL A 39 -15.22 -11.76 -38.51
N LYS A 40 -15.01 -13.04 -38.19
CA LYS A 40 -15.06 -13.53 -36.80
C LYS A 40 -13.85 -13.04 -36.01
N THR A 41 -12.66 -13.02 -36.62
CA THR A 41 -11.46 -12.43 -36.01
C THR A 41 -11.64 -10.95 -35.75
N CYS A 42 -12.18 -10.19 -36.71
CA CYS A 42 -12.40 -8.76 -36.55
C CYS A 42 -13.41 -8.47 -35.43
N GLN A 43 -14.53 -9.20 -35.37
CA GLN A 43 -15.50 -9.09 -34.27
C GLN A 43 -14.90 -9.39 -32.89
N TYR A 44 -13.99 -10.37 -32.81
CA TYR A 44 -13.28 -10.64 -31.56
C TYR A 44 -12.34 -9.50 -31.18
N LEU A 45 -11.59 -8.95 -32.14
CA LEU A 45 -10.71 -7.81 -31.91
C LEU A 45 -11.51 -6.58 -31.49
N ASP A 46 -12.66 -6.30 -32.12
CA ASP A 46 -13.58 -5.25 -31.67
C ASP A 46 -13.91 -5.38 -30.17
N LEU A 47 -14.20 -6.59 -29.71
CA LEU A 47 -14.47 -6.85 -28.29
C LEU A 47 -13.22 -6.67 -27.40
N VAL A 48 -12.04 -7.08 -27.85
CA VAL A 48 -10.79 -6.90 -27.09
C VAL A 48 -10.51 -5.42 -26.86
N TYR A 49 -10.55 -4.62 -27.94
CA TYR A 49 -10.24 -3.20 -27.89
C TYR A 49 -11.30 -2.42 -27.11
N SER A 50 -12.59 -2.57 -27.46
CA SER A 50 -13.68 -1.92 -26.72
C SER A 50 -13.73 -2.36 -25.26
N GLY A 51 -13.51 -3.64 -24.98
CA GLY A 51 -13.45 -4.19 -23.63
C GLY A 51 -12.32 -3.62 -22.79
N HIS A 52 -11.17 -3.32 -23.42
CA HIS A 52 -10.04 -2.64 -22.78
C HIS A 52 -10.34 -1.16 -22.52
N ASP A 53 -10.91 -0.45 -23.49
CA ASP A 53 -11.30 0.96 -23.31
C ASP A 53 -12.28 1.13 -22.15
N PHE A 54 -13.29 0.25 -22.04
CA PHE A 54 -14.17 0.21 -20.87
C PHE A 54 -13.42 -0.07 -19.58
N SER A 55 -12.39 -0.92 -19.61
CA SER A 55 -11.56 -1.21 -18.42
C SER A 55 -10.84 0.06 -17.94
N MET A 56 -10.25 0.83 -18.87
CA MET A 56 -9.59 2.09 -18.54
C MET A 56 -10.59 3.16 -18.08
N LEU A 57 -11.78 3.22 -18.68
CA LEU A 57 -12.86 4.11 -18.23
C LEU A 57 -13.30 3.78 -16.79
N PHE A 58 -13.53 2.50 -16.47
CA PHE A 58 -13.89 2.09 -15.11
C PHE A 58 -12.78 2.38 -14.11
N VAL A 59 -11.52 2.21 -14.48
CA VAL A 59 -10.40 2.61 -13.62
C VAL A 59 -10.37 4.14 -13.41
N GLY A 60 -10.61 4.92 -14.46
CA GLY A 60 -10.73 6.37 -14.39
C GLY A 60 -11.85 6.82 -13.45
N ILE A 61 -13.04 6.23 -13.58
CA ILE A 61 -14.19 6.50 -12.70
C ILE A 61 -13.86 6.15 -11.25
N PHE A 62 -13.24 5.00 -11.01
CA PHE A 62 -12.81 4.57 -9.68
C PHE A 62 -11.90 5.61 -9.00
N TRP A 63 -10.85 6.04 -9.70
CA TRP A 63 -9.90 7.02 -9.15
C TRP A 63 -10.52 8.41 -9.01
N ALA A 64 -11.37 8.83 -9.94
CA ALA A 64 -12.09 10.10 -9.85
C ALA A 64 -13.01 10.14 -8.62
N ILE A 65 -13.75 9.06 -8.35
CA ILE A 65 -14.59 8.91 -7.16
C ILE A 65 -13.73 8.92 -5.89
N ALA A 66 -12.65 8.13 -5.85
CA ALA A 66 -11.77 8.05 -4.68
C ALA A 66 -11.15 9.42 -4.34
N ILE A 67 -10.62 10.12 -5.34
CA ILE A 67 -10.05 11.47 -5.17
C ILE A 67 -11.14 12.46 -4.75
N GLY A 68 -12.31 12.42 -5.40
CA GLY A 68 -13.44 13.29 -5.07
C GLY A 68 -13.91 13.13 -3.62
N ILE A 69 -14.02 11.90 -3.13
CA ILE A 69 -14.37 11.60 -1.74
C ILE A 69 -13.30 12.15 -0.79
N LEU A 70 -12.01 11.93 -1.09
CA LEU A 70 -10.90 12.41 -0.25
C LEU A 70 -10.85 13.94 -0.19
N LEU A 71 -11.04 14.61 -1.31
CA LEU A 71 -11.10 16.08 -1.37
C LEU A 71 -12.31 16.61 -0.61
N ALA A 72 -13.50 16.08 -0.86
CA ALA A 72 -14.71 16.48 -0.14
C ALA A 72 -14.55 16.31 1.37
N TRP A 73 -13.94 15.20 1.81
CA TRP A 73 -13.64 14.97 3.22
C TRP A 73 -12.63 15.98 3.78
N ALA A 74 -11.53 16.25 3.05
CA ALA A 74 -10.53 17.21 3.46
C ALA A 74 -11.11 18.64 3.57
N LEU A 75 -11.94 19.05 2.61
CA LEU A 75 -12.66 20.33 2.66
C LEU A 75 -13.62 20.37 3.86
N ALA A 76 -14.42 19.31 4.06
CA ALA A 76 -15.35 19.24 5.19
C ALA A 76 -14.63 19.35 6.55
N ARG A 77 -13.44 18.75 6.67
CA ARG A 77 -12.61 18.83 7.88
C ARG A 77 -12.07 20.23 8.14
N ASN A 78 -11.70 20.97 7.09
CA ASN A 78 -11.19 22.33 7.20
C ASN A 78 -12.30 23.35 7.47
N ILE A 79 -13.49 23.16 6.88
CA ILE A 79 -14.65 24.06 7.06
C ILE A 79 -15.33 23.82 8.41
N TRP A 80 -15.41 22.56 8.84
CA TRP A 80 -16.04 22.16 10.09
C TRP A 80 -15.07 21.43 11.01
N PRO A 81 -14.03 22.13 11.53
CA PRO A 81 -13.12 21.53 12.49
C PRO A 81 -13.92 20.90 13.63
N SER A 82 -13.54 19.68 14.01
CA SER A 82 -13.97 19.14 15.29
C SER A 82 -13.48 20.11 16.35
N ALA A 83 -14.30 20.40 17.38
CA ALA A 83 -13.87 21.27 18.47
C ALA A 83 -12.52 20.78 18.98
N ARG A 84 -11.46 21.57 18.77
CA ARG A 84 -10.11 21.28 19.24
C ARG A 84 -10.16 21.36 20.76
N MET A 85 -9.89 20.25 21.45
CA MET A 85 -9.60 20.25 22.89
C MET A 85 -8.20 20.82 23.22
N ASP A 86 -7.58 21.59 22.32
CA ASP A 86 -6.38 22.35 22.67
C ASP A 86 -6.70 23.42 23.75
N GLU A 87 -8.00 23.68 24.02
CA GLU A 87 -8.48 24.53 25.11
C GLU A 87 -8.40 23.86 26.50
N PHE A 88 -8.18 22.53 26.59
CA PHE A 88 -8.12 21.81 27.87
C PHE A 88 -6.70 21.49 28.35
N MET A 89 -5.65 21.81 27.57
CA MET A 89 -4.25 21.66 28.02
C MET A 89 -3.69 22.92 28.68
N VAL A 90 -4.44 24.03 28.68
CA VAL A 90 -4.19 25.16 29.59
C VAL A 90 -4.94 24.91 30.89
N VAL A 91 -4.57 23.85 31.63
CA VAL A 91 -4.97 23.74 33.03
C VAL A 91 -3.99 24.57 33.83
N ASP A 92 -4.17 25.88 33.74
CA ASP A 92 -3.68 26.83 34.74
C ASP A 92 -4.60 28.06 34.70
N THR A 93 -5.89 27.84 35.00
CA THR A 93 -6.76 28.73 35.79
C THR A 93 -8.21 28.23 35.71
N GLU A 94 -8.86 28.18 36.88
CA GLU A 94 -10.28 27.90 37.05
C GLU A 94 -11.17 28.80 36.16
N LYS A 95 -11.58 28.33 34.98
CA LYS A 95 -12.85 28.73 34.37
C LYS A 95 -13.43 27.55 33.59
N VAL A 96 -14.43 26.89 34.17
CA VAL A 96 -15.34 26.01 33.45
C VAL A 96 -16.11 26.87 32.44
N VAL A 97 -15.60 26.98 31.22
CA VAL A 97 -16.32 27.62 30.11
C VAL A 97 -17.40 26.64 29.66
N CYS A 98 -18.61 26.81 30.20
CA CYS A 98 -19.80 26.15 29.69
C CYS A 98 -20.15 26.79 28.34
N THR A 99 -19.62 26.26 27.24
CA THR A 99 -19.94 26.72 25.88
C THR A 99 -21.38 26.31 25.54
N THR A 100 -22.27 27.30 25.37
CA THR A 100 -23.62 27.12 24.83
C THR A 100 -23.54 26.54 23.42
N THR A 101 -23.75 25.23 23.28
CA THR A 101 -23.74 24.56 21.98
C THR A 101 -24.97 24.94 21.16
N ASN A 102 -24.73 25.62 20.03
CA ASN A 102 -25.72 25.96 19.02
C ASN A 102 -26.46 24.70 18.51
N ARG A 103 -27.74 24.79 18.11
CA ARG A 103 -28.57 23.64 17.69
C ARG A 103 -27.87 22.77 16.62
N GLY A 104 -27.17 23.39 15.67
CA GLY A 104 -26.41 22.68 14.63
C GLY A 104 -25.23 21.85 15.18
N GLY A 105 -24.56 22.34 16.23
CA GLY A 105 -23.50 21.60 16.92
C GLY A 105 -24.02 20.35 17.62
N ARG A 106 -25.22 20.42 18.22
CA ARG A 106 -25.88 19.26 18.82
C ARG A 106 -26.23 18.21 17.78
N VAL A 107 -26.87 18.59 16.67
CA VAL A 107 -27.19 17.65 15.59
C VAL A 107 -25.92 16.98 15.03
N LYS A 108 -24.85 17.75 14.78
CA LYS A 108 -23.55 17.21 14.35
C LYS A 108 -23.00 16.19 15.35
N SER A 109 -23.03 16.49 16.65
CA SER A 109 -22.54 15.59 17.69
C SER A 109 -23.39 14.31 17.80
N THR A 110 -24.72 14.41 17.67
CA THR A 110 -25.63 13.26 17.69
C THR A 110 -25.42 12.38 16.47
N MET A 111 -25.30 12.96 15.28
CA MET A 111 -25.00 12.21 14.05
C MET A 111 -23.63 11.52 14.15
N ALA A 112 -22.60 12.25 14.58
CA ALA A 112 -21.26 11.68 14.77
C ALA A 112 -21.29 10.53 15.78
N SER A 113 -21.98 10.68 16.91
CA SER A 113 -22.16 9.63 17.91
C SER A 113 -22.88 8.40 17.35
N PHE A 114 -23.96 8.60 16.58
CA PHE A 114 -24.69 7.51 15.93
C PHE A 114 -23.79 6.73 14.96
N PHE A 115 -23.10 7.43 14.04
CA PHE A 115 -22.18 6.76 13.11
C PHE A 115 -21.03 6.06 13.84
N ARG A 116 -20.47 6.67 14.89
CA ARG A 116 -19.42 6.05 15.72
C ARG A 116 -19.92 4.76 16.38
N SER A 117 -21.13 4.77 16.96
CA SER A 117 -21.70 3.59 17.61
C SER A 117 -21.93 2.41 16.65
N TYR A 118 -22.14 2.68 15.36
CA TYR A 118 -22.38 1.62 14.38
C TYR A 118 -21.13 1.18 13.63
N LEU A 119 -20.24 2.11 13.29
CA LEU A 119 -19.11 1.90 12.37
C LEU A 119 -17.76 1.66 13.06
N LEU A 120 -17.55 2.15 14.29
CA LEU A 120 -16.32 1.93 15.04
C LEU A 120 -16.21 0.56 15.74
N PRO A 121 -17.29 -0.12 16.17
CA PRO A 121 -17.15 -1.43 16.78
C PRO A 121 -16.40 -2.41 15.90
N ASP A 122 -15.76 -3.38 16.54
CA ASP A 122 -15.09 -4.46 15.83
C ASP A 122 -16.06 -5.21 14.93
N SER A 123 -15.58 -5.59 13.75
CA SER A 123 -16.27 -6.46 12.81
C SER A 123 -16.04 -7.94 13.19
N ILE A 124 -16.20 -8.85 12.22
CA ILE A 124 -16.03 -10.30 12.39
C ILE A 124 -14.55 -10.62 12.68
N ARG A 125 -14.21 -10.72 13.97
CA ARG A 125 -12.83 -10.90 14.46
C ARG A 125 -12.10 -12.12 13.92
N ILE A 126 -12.83 -13.20 13.61
CA ILE A 126 -12.24 -14.46 13.12
C ILE A 126 -11.59 -14.25 11.74
N ILE A 127 -12.26 -13.48 10.87
CA ILE A 127 -11.83 -13.27 9.48
C ILE A 127 -10.95 -12.02 9.36
N PHE A 128 -11.39 -10.92 9.96
CA PHE A 128 -10.78 -9.61 9.76
C PHE A 128 -9.91 -9.13 10.93
N GLY A 129 -9.80 -9.92 12.00
CA GLY A 129 -9.06 -9.51 13.21
C GLY A 129 -9.72 -8.31 13.93
N ARG A 130 -8.91 -7.52 14.63
CA ARG A 130 -9.35 -6.29 15.32
C ARG A 130 -9.45 -5.14 14.31
N THR A 131 -10.54 -5.10 13.57
CA THR A 131 -10.81 -4.10 12.54
C THR A 131 -12.23 -3.57 12.66
N THR A 132 -12.41 -2.30 12.33
CA THR A 132 -13.71 -1.64 12.51
C THR A 132 -14.68 -2.05 11.41
N ARG A 133 -15.98 -1.98 11.70
CA ARG A 133 -17.03 -2.19 10.69
C ARG A 133 -16.88 -1.24 9.51
N LEU A 134 -16.43 0.00 9.72
CA LEU A 134 -16.12 0.94 8.63
C LEU A 134 -15.12 0.36 7.64
N GLN A 135 -13.99 -0.17 8.12
CA GLN A 135 -12.94 -0.72 7.27
C GLN A 135 -13.46 -1.90 6.42
N VAL A 136 -14.28 -2.76 7.03
CA VAL A 136 -14.88 -3.90 6.33
C VAL A 136 -15.93 -3.45 5.32
N SER A 137 -16.75 -2.44 5.64
CA SER A 137 -17.71 -1.86 4.69
C SER A 137 -17.02 -1.22 3.48
N LEU A 138 -15.92 -0.49 3.70
CA LEU A 138 -15.13 0.08 2.60
C LEU A 138 -14.53 -1.01 1.70
N LEU A 139 -14.01 -2.09 2.31
CA LEU A 139 -13.53 -3.26 1.58
C LEU A 139 -14.65 -3.91 0.78
N LEU A 140 -15.85 -4.07 1.36
CA LEU A 140 -17.00 -4.66 0.68
C LEU A 140 -17.42 -3.83 -0.52
N ILE A 141 -17.56 -2.52 -0.37
CA ILE A 141 -17.90 -1.60 -1.47
C ILE A 141 -16.88 -1.72 -2.60
N LEU A 142 -15.59 -1.74 -2.26
CA LEU A 142 -14.52 -1.91 -3.24
C LEU A 142 -14.62 -3.26 -3.96
N VAL A 143 -14.78 -4.37 -3.23
CA VAL A 143 -14.88 -5.71 -3.84
C VAL A 143 -16.12 -5.81 -4.73
N THR A 144 -17.26 -5.30 -4.28
CA THR A 144 -18.49 -5.26 -5.08
C THR A 144 -18.28 -4.47 -6.37
N TYR A 145 -17.66 -3.29 -6.29
CA TYR A 145 -17.30 -2.50 -7.47
C TYR A 145 -16.44 -3.31 -8.44
N LEU A 146 -15.33 -3.88 -7.95
CA LEU A 146 -14.39 -4.65 -8.76
C LEU A 146 -15.03 -5.87 -9.43
N VAL A 147 -15.89 -6.58 -8.71
CA VAL A 147 -16.63 -7.73 -9.26
C VAL A 147 -17.56 -7.25 -10.38
N ILE A 148 -18.37 -6.21 -10.16
CA ILE A 148 -19.30 -5.70 -11.17
C ILE A 148 -18.54 -5.28 -12.43
N VAL A 149 -17.52 -4.42 -12.30
CA VAL A 149 -16.79 -3.91 -13.48
C VAL A 149 -16.02 -4.99 -14.21
N SER A 150 -15.61 -6.07 -13.53
CA SER A 150 -14.95 -7.22 -14.18
C SER A 150 -15.81 -7.86 -15.26
N PHE A 151 -17.14 -7.75 -15.17
CA PHE A 151 -18.08 -8.37 -16.13
C PHE A 151 -18.85 -7.35 -16.99
N THR A 152 -19.06 -6.11 -16.53
CA THR A 152 -19.87 -5.11 -17.24
C THR A 152 -19.33 -4.71 -18.62
N GLY A 153 -20.17 -4.62 -19.65
CA GLY A 153 -19.75 -4.10 -20.96
C GLY A 153 -18.86 -5.06 -21.77
N LEU A 154 -18.97 -6.37 -21.52
CA LEU A 154 -18.40 -7.42 -22.37
C LEU A 154 -19.51 -8.19 -23.07
N THR A 155 -19.33 -8.46 -24.37
CA THR A 155 -20.20 -9.37 -25.11
C THR A 155 -19.73 -10.81 -24.88
N TYR A 156 -20.59 -11.68 -24.35
CA TYR A 156 -20.26 -13.08 -24.03
C TYR A 156 -20.50 -14.00 -25.23
N ARG A 157 -19.43 -14.34 -25.95
CA ARG A 157 -19.49 -15.16 -27.17
C ARG A 157 -18.21 -15.97 -27.37
N ALA A 158 -18.32 -17.02 -28.19
CA ALA A 158 -17.20 -17.77 -28.73
C ALA A 158 -17.15 -17.65 -30.27
N TRP A 159 -15.94 -17.52 -30.81
CA TRP A 159 -15.64 -17.44 -32.23
C TRP A 159 -14.72 -18.58 -32.63
N THR A 160 -15.20 -19.47 -33.48
CA THR A 160 -14.39 -20.52 -34.10
C THR A 160 -13.79 -20.00 -35.40
N VAL A 161 -12.47 -19.88 -35.44
CA VAL A 161 -11.71 -19.32 -36.57
C VAL A 161 -10.80 -20.41 -37.13
N ALA A 162 -10.87 -20.65 -38.44
CA ALA A 162 -9.97 -21.58 -39.12
C ALA A 162 -8.57 -20.96 -39.20
N VAL A 163 -7.53 -21.75 -38.95
CA VAL A 163 -6.15 -21.26 -39.07
C VAL A 163 -5.75 -21.24 -40.55
N PRO A 164 -5.16 -20.14 -41.06
CA PRO A 164 -4.64 -20.08 -42.42
C PRO A 164 -3.69 -21.25 -42.71
N ASP A 165 -3.72 -21.73 -43.95
CA ASP A 165 -2.84 -22.80 -44.47
C ASP A 165 -2.86 -24.13 -43.70
N MET A 166 -3.87 -24.35 -42.84
CA MET A 166 -4.03 -25.58 -42.07
C MET A 166 -5.49 -26.05 -42.06
N PRO A 167 -5.92 -26.82 -43.08
CA PRO A 167 -7.29 -27.30 -43.17
C PRO A 167 -7.65 -28.19 -41.98
N GLY A 168 -8.85 -27.99 -41.42
CA GLY A 168 -9.35 -28.75 -40.28
C GLY A 168 -8.82 -28.31 -38.91
N VAL A 169 -7.94 -27.30 -38.86
CA VAL A 169 -7.42 -26.74 -37.60
C VAL A 169 -8.14 -25.44 -37.28
N TYR A 170 -8.66 -25.34 -36.05
CA TYR A 170 -9.43 -24.19 -35.59
C TYR A 170 -8.88 -23.64 -34.27
N THR A 171 -8.93 -22.32 -34.15
CA THR A 171 -8.73 -21.57 -32.91
C THR A 171 -10.07 -21.11 -32.39
N ILE A 172 -10.32 -21.32 -31.10
CA ILE A 172 -11.52 -20.85 -30.41
C ILE A 172 -11.17 -19.56 -29.67
N ARG A 173 -11.74 -18.43 -30.08
CA ARG A 173 -11.65 -17.19 -29.32
C ARG A 173 -12.88 -16.99 -28.47
N THR A 174 -12.71 -16.47 -27.26
CA THR A 174 -13.83 -16.28 -26.33
C THR A 174 -13.66 -14.99 -25.55
N THR A 175 -14.75 -14.51 -24.96
CA THR A 175 -14.76 -13.36 -24.03
C THR A 175 -13.82 -13.52 -22.84
N LEU A 176 -13.31 -14.72 -22.56
CA LEU A 176 -12.31 -14.96 -21.52
C LEU A 176 -11.03 -14.13 -21.73
N GLY A 177 -10.62 -13.84 -22.97
CA GLY A 177 -9.46 -13.00 -23.26
C GLY A 177 -9.63 -11.55 -22.79
N PRO A 178 -10.63 -10.82 -23.31
CA PRO A 178 -10.96 -9.48 -22.82
C PRO A 178 -11.22 -9.41 -21.30
N TRP A 179 -11.92 -10.41 -20.74
CA TRP A 179 -12.13 -10.51 -19.29
C TRP A 179 -10.81 -10.66 -18.51
N SER A 180 -9.92 -11.53 -19.00
CA SER A 180 -8.59 -11.73 -18.41
C SER A 180 -7.76 -10.45 -18.45
N ASN A 181 -7.76 -9.73 -19.58
CA ASN A 181 -7.10 -8.42 -19.68
C ASN A 181 -7.66 -7.43 -18.67
N ARG A 182 -8.99 -7.39 -18.50
CA ARG A 182 -9.62 -6.49 -17.54
C ARG A 182 -9.19 -6.74 -16.10
N VAL A 183 -9.19 -7.99 -15.64
CA VAL A 183 -8.74 -8.28 -14.27
C VAL A 183 -7.26 -7.94 -14.08
N GLY A 184 -6.43 -8.07 -15.14
CA GLY A 184 -5.05 -7.59 -15.17
C GLY A 184 -4.94 -6.06 -15.04
N VAL A 185 -5.72 -5.31 -15.82
CA VAL A 185 -5.79 -3.84 -15.75
C VAL A 185 -6.20 -3.37 -14.35
N LEU A 186 -7.21 -4.01 -13.74
CA LEU A 186 -7.65 -3.71 -12.38
C LEU A 186 -6.53 -3.97 -11.36
N ALA A 187 -5.78 -5.07 -11.50
CA ALA A 187 -4.65 -5.36 -10.62
C ALA A 187 -3.55 -4.29 -10.70
N TYR A 188 -3.20 -3.83 -11.92
CA TYR A 188 -2.27 -2.72 -12.11
C TYR A 188 -2.81 -1.44 -11.46
N ALA A 189 -4.07 -1.11 -11.70
CA ALA A 189 -4.71 0.10 -11.19
C ALA A 189 -4.81 0.17 -9.66
N LEU A 190 -4.92 -0.98 -8.98
CA LEU A 190 -4.96 -1.07 -7.51
C LEU A 190 -3.57 -1.00 -6.87
N THR A 191 -2.49 -1.24 -7.62
CA THR A 191 -1.11 -1.21 -7.10
C THR A 191 -0.73 0.13 -6.46
N PRO A 192 -0.95 1.31 -7.10
CA PRO A 192 -0.63 2.59 -6.47
C PRO A 192 -1.48 2.86 -5.22
N LEU A 193 -2.74 2.43 -5.20
CA LEU A 193 -3.60 2.54 -4.02
C LEU A 193 -3.05 1.69 -2.86
N SER A 194 -2.63 0.45 -3.14
CA SER A 194 -2.04 -0.44 -2.15
C SER A 194 -0.77 0.17 -1.54
N VAL A 195 0.11 0.76 -2.35
CA VAL A 195 1.33 1.44 -1.88
C VAL A 195 0.97 2.65 -1.02
N MET A 196 0.01 3.48 -1.45
CA MET A 196 -0.45 4.65 -0.70
C MET A 196 -1.00 4.29 0.69
N MET A 197 -1.72 3.18 0.81
CA MET A 197 -2.30 2.69 2.06
C MET A 197 -1.25 2.12 3.05
N ALA A 198 -0.04 1.81 2.59
CA ALA A 198 1.06 1.30 3.41
C ALA A 198 2.02 2.39 3.92
N SER A 199 1.95 3.60 3.37
CA SER A 199 2.81 4.73 3.72
C SER A 199 2.65 5.15 5.19
N ARG A 200 3.74 5.53 5.86
CA ARG A 200 3.66 6.02 7.27
C ARG A 200 3.58 7.53 7.34
N GLU A 201 4.31 8.25 6.49
CA GLU A 201 4.02 9.66 6.20
C GLU A 201 2.87 9.68 5.20
N SER A 202 1.72 9.22 5.67
CA SER A 202 0.57 8.98 4.82
C SER A 202 -0.08 10.32 4.47
N MET A 203 -0.05 10.67 3.18
CA MET A 203 -0.88 11.76 2.65
C MET A 203 -2.35 11.57 3.01
N LEU A 204 -2.82 10.31 3.06
CA LEU A 204 -4.17 9.98 3.51
C LEU A 204 -4.37 10.35 4.98
N SER A 205 -3.40 10.11 5.87
CA SER A 205 -3.50 10.55 7.26
C SER A 205 -3.57 12.06 7.41
N VAL A 206 -2.79 12.80 6.61
CA VAL A 206 -2.84 14.27 6.61
C VAL A 206 -4.23 14.76 6.16
N LEU A 207 -4.73 14.25 5.04
CA LEU A 207 -6.02 14.64 4.46
C LEU A 207 -7.20 14.22 5.34
N THR A 208 -7.21 12.97 5.79
CA THR A 208 -8.37 12.38 6.48
C THR A 208 -8.36 12.61 7.99
N GLY A 209 -7.18 12.80 8.59
CA GLY A 209 -7.00 12.82 10.05
C GLY A 209 -6.97 11.42 10.67
N ILE A 210 -7.08 10.37 9.87
CA ILE A 210 -7.08 8.98 10.33
C ILE A 210 -5.63 8.49 10.45
N PRO A 211 -5.23 7.81 11.53
CA PRO A 211 -3.87 7.28 11.66
C PRO A 211 -3.54 6.28 10.57
N TYR A 212 -2.28 6.26 10.14
CA TYR A 212 -1.83 5.39 9.06
C TYR A 212 -2.05 3.89 9.38
N GLN A 213 -2.05 3.51 10.67
CA GLN A 213 -2.29 2.12 11.07
C GLN A 213 -3.66 1.61 10.60
N SER A 214 -4.65 2.50 10.51
CA SER A 214 -5.99 2.16 10.04
C SER A 214 -6.01 1.81 8.54
N PHE A 215 -5.05 2.28 7.75
CA PHE A 215 -4.96 1.97 6.32
C PHE A 215 -4.25 0.65 6.02
N ASN A 216 -3.40 0.17 6.94
CA ASN A 216 -2.69 -1.10 6.77
C ASN A 216 -3.62 -2.31 6.61
N PHE A 217 -4.83 -2.25 7.18
CA PHE A 217 -5.86 -3.26 6.91
C PHE A 217 -6.20 -3.32 5.41
N LEU A 218 -6.50 -2.18 4.81
CA LEU A 218 -6.85 -2.08 3.39
C LEU A 218 -5.67 -2.44 2.50
N HIS A 219 -4.43 -2.03 2.84
CA HIS A 219 -3.23 -2.46 2.12
C HIS A 219 -3.13 -4.00 2.01
N ARG A 220 -3.33 -4.70 3.14
CA ARG A 220 -3.27 -6.17 3.16
C ARG A 220 -4.35 -6.81 2.30
N TRP A 221 -5.60 -6.34 2.41
CA TRP A 221 -6.70 -6.89 1.61
C TRP A 221 -6.60 -6.53 0.12
N LEU A 222 -6.11 -5.34 -0.21
CA LEU A 222 -5.76 -4.98 -1.58
C LEU A 222 -4.68 -5.91 -2.14
N GLY A 223 -3.66 -6.24 -1.35
CA GLY A 223 -2.66 -7.24 -1.73
C GLY A 223 -3.29 -8.61 -2.07
N TYR A 224 -4.28 -9.05 -1.31
CA TYR A 224 -5.01 -10.30 -1.59
C TYR A 224 -5.87 -10.21 -2.86
N ILE A 225 -6.52 -9.07 -3.09
CA ILE A 225 -7.32 -8.82 -4.29
C ILE A 225 -6.44 -8.78 -5.54
N ILE A 226 -5.32 -8.05 -5.50
CA ILE A 226 -4.36 -7.96 -6.60
C ILE A 226 -3.78 -9.36 -6.90
N LEU A 227 -3.43 -10.13 -5.88
CA LEU A 227 -2.99 -11.53 -6.06
C LEU A 227 -4.08 -12.36 -6.74
N ALA A 228 -5.32 -12.30 -6.27
CA ALA A 228 -6.42 -13.07 -6.85
C ALA A 228 -6.66 -12.69 -8.31
N GLN A 229 -6.68 -11.39 -8.63
CA GLN A 229 -6.82 -10.89 -10.00
C GLN A 229 -5.65 -11.31 -10.89
N ALA A 230 -4.41 -11.24 -10.39
CA ALA A 230 -3.22 -11.69 -11.12
C ALA A 230 -3.25 -13.20 -11.39
N LEU A 231 -3.65 -14.01 -10.41
CA LEU A 231 -3.80 -15.46 -10.59
C LEU A 231 -4.90 -15.79 -11.59
N LEU A 232 -6.07 -15.13 -11.51
CA LEU A 232 -7.16 -15.32 -12.45
C LEU A 232 -6.75 -14.92 -13.88
N HIS A 233 -6.05 -13.79 -14.03
CA HIS A 233 -5.46 -13.35 -15.30
C HIS A 233 -4.53 -14.41 -15.88
N THR A 234 -3.55 -14.86 -15.08
CA THR A 234 -2.55 -15.84 -15.51
C THR A 234 -3.18 -17.19 -15.84
N ILE A 235 -4.09 -17.71 -15.00
CA ILE A 235 -4.79 -18.97 -15.26
C ILE A 235 -5.64 -18.88 -16.53
N ALA A 236 -6.39 -17.79 -16.71
CA ALA A 236 -7.21 -17.58 -17.90
C ALA A 236 -6.35 -17.52 -19.16
N TRP A 237 -5.24 -16.78 -19.16
CA TRP A 237 -4.34 -16.73 -20.31
C TRP A 237 -3.65 -18.06 -20.60
N ILE A 238 -3.27 -18.84 -19.58
CA ILE A 238 -2.76 -20.20 -19.76
C ILE A 238 -3.82 -21.07 -20.45
N VAL A 239 -5.08 -21.03 -20.01
CA VAL A 239 -6.17 -21.81 -20.64
C VAL A 239 -6.43 -21.35 -22.07
N ILE A 240 -6.49 -20.03 -22.31
CA ILE A 240 -6.70 -19.46 -23.64
C ILE A 240 -5.61 -19.96 -24.59
N GLU A 241 -4.35 -19.82 -24.19
CA GLU A 241 -3.22 -20.13 -25.05
C GLU A 241 -3.06 -21.63 -25.30
N THR A 242 -3.17 -22.44 -24.25
CA THR A 242 -2.86 -23.88 -24.31
C THR A 242 -4.04 -24.78 -24.66
N LYS A 243 -5.28 -24.29 -24.57
CA LYS A 243 -6.49 -25.10 -24.84
C LYS A 243 -7.35 -24.52 -25.94
N LEU A 244 -7.52 -23.19 -25.98
CA LEU A 244 -8.48 -22.57 -26.90
C LEU A 244 -7.83 -22.15 -28.22
N TYR A 245 -6.66 -21.52 -28.15
CA TYR A 245 -5.98 -21.01 -29.34
C TYR A 245 -5.17 -22.07 -30.07
N ALA A 246 -4.37 -22.84 -29.34
CA ALA A 246 -3.54 -23.89 -29.92
C ALA A 246 -3.33 -25.06 -28.93
N PRO A 247 -4.21 -26.08 -28.94
CA PRO A 247 -4.12 -27.25 -28.06
C PRO A 247 -3.02 -28.24 -28.45
N GLN A 248 -1.84 -27.74 -28.83
CA GLN A 248 -0.68 -28.54 -29.21
C GLN A 248 0.51 -28.24 -28.27
N PRO A 249 1.21 -29.26 -27.74
CA PRO A 249 2.31 -29.06 -26.80
C PRO A 249 3.44 -28.14 -27.31
N LYS A 250 3.75 -28.17 -28.62
CA LYS A 250 4.79 -27.32 -29.22
C LYS A 250 4.40 -25.83 -29.22
N ALA A 251 3.12 -25.51 -29.45
CA ALA A 251 2.63 -24.14 -29.41
C ALA A 251 2.66 -23.58 -27.97
N ALA A 252 2.34 -24.42 -26.98
CA ALA A 252 2.46 -24.05 -25.57
C ALA A 252 3.92 -23.76 -25.17
N MET A 253 4.90 -24.47 -25.74
CA MET A 253 6.32 -24.22 -25.46
C MET A 253 6.84 -22.93 -26.09
N GLN A 254 6.33 -22.54 -27.25
CA GLN A 254 6.67 -21.25 -27.84
C GLN A 254 6.14 -20.09 -26.99
N LEU A 255 4.98 -20.22 -26.36
CA LEU A 255 4.42 -19.17 -25.50
C LEU A 255 5.39 -18.75 -24.39
N VAL A 256 6.13 -19.70 -23.82
CA VAL A 256 7.09 -19.45 -22.74
C VAL A 256 8.40 -18.84 -23.26
N THR A 257 8.54 -18.63 -24.57
CA THR A 257 9.67 -17.91 -25.19
C THR A 257 9.40 -16.43 -25.40
N GLU A 258 8.12 -16.01 -25.37
CA GLU A 258 7.74 -14.61 -25.54
C GLU A 258 8.12 -13.80 -24.30
N LYS A 259 8.87 -12.70 -24.50
CA LYS A 259 9.43 -11.91 -23.38
C LYS A 259 8.36 -11.43 -22.41
N TYR A 260 7.24 -10.91 -22.92
CA TYR A 260 6.16 -10.41 -22.07
C TYR A 260 5.54 -11.53 -21.22
N MET A 261 5.44 -12.75 -21.75
CA MET A 261 4.91 -13.91 -21.01
C MET A 261 5.88 -14.36 -19.93
N ILE A 262 7.18 -14.41 -20.22
CA ILE A 262 8.22 -14.73 -19.22
C ILE A 262 8.10 -13.76 -18.04
N TRP A 263 8.02 -12.46 -18.31
CA TRP A 263 7.87 -11.46 -17.26
C TRP A 263 6.52 -11.53 -16.54
N GLY A 264 5.44 -11.95 -17.20
CA GLY A 264 4.14 -12.21 -16.56
C GLY A 264 4.20 -13.38 -15.56
N ILE A 265 4.90 -14.45 -15.91
CA ILE A 265 5.17 -15.59 -15.01
C ILE A 265 6.03 -15.12 -13.82
N VAL A 266 7.12 -14.39 -14.09
CA VAL A 266 7.98 -13.82 -13.04
C VAL A 266 7.19 -12.91 -12.11
N ALA A 267 6.38 -11.99 -12.64
CA ALA A 267 5.52 -11.11 -11.84
C ALA A 267 4.53 -11.89 -10.98
N THR A 268 3.92 -12.95 -11.52
CA THR A 268 3.01 -13.85 -10.78
C THR A 268 3.74 -14.57 -9.64
N LEU A 269 4.96 -15.08 -9.87
CA LEU A 269 5.76 -15.72 -8.83
C LEU A 269 6.19 -14.72 -7.74
N LEU A 270 6.55 -13.49 -8.11
CA LEU A 270 6.95 -12.45 -7.18
C LEU A 270 5.79 -12.01 -6.28
N ILE A 271 4.57 -11.82 -6.81
CA ILE A 271 3.41 -11.49 -5.96
C ILE A 271 3.01 -12.66 -5.07
N LEU A 272 3.19 -13.90 -5.52
CA LEU A 272 2.98 -15.08 -4.69
C LEU A 272 4.01 -15.15 -3.55
N ALA A 273 5.29 -14.84 -3.83
CA ALA A 273 6.34 -14.75 -2.82
C ALA A 273 6.07 -13.61 -1.83
N LEU A 274 5.63 -12.44 -2.31
CA LEU A 274 5.19 -11.32 -1.45
C LEU A 274 4.08 -11.77 -0.51
N PHE A 275 3.07 -12.49 -1.02
CA PHE A 275 1.98 -13.01 -0.20
C PHE A 275 2.47 -14.01 0.84
N ILE A 276 3.23 -15.04 0.43
CA ILE A 276 3.72 -16.11 1.32
C ILE A 276 4.59 -15.52 2.45
N LEU A 277 5.54 -14.65 2.12
CA LEU A 277 6.41 -14.02 3.11
C LEU A 277 5.67 -13.04 4.03
N SER A 278 4.48 -12.58 3.64
CA SER A 278 3.61 -11.73 4.46
C SER A 278 2.66 -12.53 5.36
N LEU A 279 2.67 -13.87 5.31
CA LEU A 279 1.81 -14.69 6.16
C LEU A 279 2.27 -14.62 7.63
N PRO A 280 1.35 -14.46 8.61
CA PRO A 280 1.72 -14.28 10.02
C PRO A 280 2.62 -15.39 10.58
N PHE A 281 2.44 -16.64 10.15
CA PHE A 281 3.30 -17.74 10.60
C PHE A 281 4.71 -17.67 10.02
N VAL A 282 4.88 -17.16 8.78
CA VAL A 282 6.19 -16.97 8.17
C VAL A 282 6.91 -15.83 8.86
N ILE A 283 6.23 -14.69 9.07
CA ILE A 283 6.77 -13.54 9.80
C ILE A 283 7.22 -13.94 11.20
N ARG A 284 6.44 -14.76 11.92
CA ARG A 284 6.82 -15.25 13.25
C ARG A 284 8.07 -16.13 13.24
N ARG A 285 8.33 -16.86 12.16
CA ARG A 285 9.52 -17.72 12.02
C ARG A 285 10.76 -16.97 11.56
N THR A 286 10.62 -16.02 10.63
CA THR A 286 11.75 -15.29 10.04
C THR A 286 12.05 -13.96 10.75
N GLY A 287 11.09 -13.45 11.52
CA GLY A 287 11.17 -12.16 12.21
C GLY A 287 10.61 -11.00 11.38
N TYR A 288 10.04 -10.01 12.07
CA TYR A 288 9.42 -8.83 11.45
C TYR A 288 10.42 -8.02 10.60
N GLU A 289 11.67 -7.95 11.04
CA GLU A 289 12.72 -7.21 10.33
C GLU A 289 13.09 -7.84 8.99
N PHE A 290 13.12 -9.17 8.92
CA PHE A 290 13.31 -9.88 7.66
C PHE A 290 12.12 -9.62 6.73
N PHE A 291 10.90 -9.81 7.22
CA PHE A 291 9.67 -9.58 6.48
C PHE A 291 9.66 -8.18 5.83
N ARG A 292 9.90 -7.13 6.63
CA ARG A 292 9.85 -5.75 6.14
C ARG A 292 10.87 -5.47 5.04
N LYS A 293 12.11 -5.97 5.19
CA LYS A 293 13.18 -5.77 4.19
C LYS A 293 12.90 -6.56 2.91
N ALA A 294 12.57 -7.85 3.06
CA ALA A 294 12.24 -8.73 1.93
C ALA A 294 11.05 -8.19 1.15
N HIS A 295 9.99 -7.74 1.83
CA HIS A 295 8.78 -7.21 1.20
C HIS A 295 9.09 -5.95 0.37
N TYR A 296 9.92 -5.02 0.85
CA TYR A 296 10.31 -3.85 0.07
C TYR A 296 11.11 -4.20 -1.18
N ILE A 297 12.11 -5.08 -1.06
CA ILE A 297 12.94 -5.47 -2.20
C ILE A 297 12.07 -6.19 -3.24
N LEU A 298 11.27 -7.17 -2.80
CA LEU A 298 10.38 -7.93 -3.68
C LEU A 298 9.32 -7.03 -4.32
N ALA A 299 8.78 -6.04 -3.62
CA ALA A 299 7.82 -5.10 -4.19
C ALA A 299 8.44 -4.27 -5.33
N MET A 300 9.69 -3.82 -5.19
CA MET A 300 10.38 -3.09 -6.25
C MET A 300 10.67 -3.97 -7.47
N VAL A 301 11.13 -5.19 -7.25
CA VAL A 301 11.36 -6.16 -8.33
C VAL A 301 10.04 -6.56 -9.00
N TYR A 302 8.95 -6.70 -8.23
CA TYR A 302 7.61 -6.95 -8.74
C TYR A 302 7.12 -5.83 -9.66
N ILE A 303 7.28 -4.56 -9.25
CA ILE A 303 6.94 -3.40 -10.09
C ILE A 303 7.75 -3.43 -11.41
N GLY A 304 9.05 -3.72 -11.33
CA GLY A 304 9.90 -3.87 -12.52
C GLY A 304 9.46 -5.03 -13.44
N ALA A 305 9.08 -6.17 -12.86
CA ALA A 305 8.56 -7.31 -13.61
C ALA A 305 7.21 -6.98 -14.28
N CYS A 306 6.32 -6.26 -13.60
CA CYS A 306 5.08 -5.76 -14.19
C CYS A 306 5.35 -4.77 -15.35
N TYR A 307 6.35 -3.91 -15.24
CA TYR A 307 6.73 -3.02 -16.35
C TYR A 307 7.20 -3.82 -17.56
N ALA A 308 8.06 -4.82 -17.34
CA ALA A 308 8.58 -5.68 -18.40
C ALA A 308 7.53 -6.64 -18.98
N HIS A 309 6.50 -6.99 -18.21
CA HIS A 309 5.34 -7.76 -18.67
C HIS A 309 4.42 -6.92 -19.56
N TRP A 310 4.10 -5.69 -19.17
CA TRP A 310 3.20 -4.82 -19.94
C TRP A 310 3.47 -3.33 -19.66
N ASP A 311 4.26 -2.71 -20.53
CA ASP A 311 4.74 -1.32 -20.40
C ASP A 311 3.63 -0.28 -20.65
N LYS A 312 2.57 -0.63 -21.38
CA LYS A 312 1.47 0.29 -21.72
C LYS A 312 0.68 0.76 -20.50
N LEU A 313 0.71 -0.02 -19.41
CA LEU A 313 0.07 0.34 -18.12
C LEU A 313 1.08 0.93 -17.11
N SER A 314 2.24 1.39 -17.58
CA SER A 314 3.30 1.96 -16.74
C SER A 314 2.88 3.18 -15.93
N CYS A 315 1.82 3.90 -16.33
CA CYS A 315 1.28 5.02 -15.55
C CYS A 315 0.94 4.63 -14.11
N PHE A 316 0.39 3.43 -13.87
CA PHE A 316 0.08 2.94 -12.52
C PHE A 316 1.34 2.57 -11.75
N LEU A 317 2.35 2.05 -12.43
CA LEU A 317 3.63 1.67 -11.84
C LEU A 317 4.45 2.90 -11.44
N TYR A 318 4.54 3.89 -12.32
CA TYR A 318 5.18 5.18 -12.03
C TYR A 318 4.46 5.92 -10.90
N SER A 319 3.12 5.89 -10.87
CA SER A 319 2.36 6.45 -9.75
C SER A 319 2.69 5.76 -8.43
N SER A 320 2.83 4.43 -8.45
CA SER A 320 3.20 3.64 -7.26
C SER A 320 4.59 4.03 -6.74
N LEU A 321 5.57 4.12 -7.64
CA LEU A 321 6.93 4.53 -7.30
C LEU A 321 6.97 5.98 -6.80
N LEU A 322 6.26 6.89 -7.46
CA LEU A 322 6.17 8.30 -7.05
C LEU A 322 5.62 8.43 -5.63
N ILE A 323 4.51 7.77 -5.32
CA ILE A 323 3.91 7.79 -3.97
C ILE A 323 4.90 7.26 -2.93
N TRP A 324 5.60 6.17 -3.25
CA TRP A 324 6.60 5.59 -2.35
C TRP A 324 7.78 6.54 -2.11
N PHE A 325 8.35 7.11 -3.18
CA PHE A 325 9.46 8.06 -3.08
C PHE A 325 9.06 9.32 -2.31
N LEU A 326 7.87 9.86 -2.55
CA LEU A 326 7.35 11.01 -1.82
C LEU A 326 7.22 10.72 -0.32
N ASP A 327 6.66 9.57 0.08
CA ASP A 327 6.62 9.18 1.50
C ASP A 327 8.03 9.09 2.11
N ARG A 328 9.02 8.59 1.36
CA ARG A 328 10.42 8.51 1.83
C ARG A 328 11.05 9.88 2.00
N ILE A 329 10.91 10.76 1.01
CA ILE A 329 11.46 12.10 1.03
C ILE A 329 10.84 12.92 2.16
N LEU A 330 9.51 12.92 2.27
CA LEU A 330 8.79 13.66 3.32
C LEU A 330 9.20 13.17 4.71
N ARG A 331 9.40 11.87 4.88
CA ARG A 331 9.91 11.30 6.13
C ARG A 331 11.32 11.76 6.46
N LEU A 332 12.22 11.75 5.47
CA LEU A 332 13.59 12.22 5.66
C LEU A 332 13.63 13.72 5.99
N ILE A 333 12.83 14.53 5.30
CA ILE A 333 12.68 15.97 5.58
C ILE A 333 12.16 16.15 7.01
N ARG A 334 11.04 15.50 7.37
CA ARG A 334 10.46 15.61 8.72
C ARG A 334 11.44 15.18 9.80
N THR A 335 12.14 14.07 9.60
CA THR A 335 13.17 13.59 10.54
C THR A 335 14.33 14.59 10.62
N GLY A 336 14.75 15.14 9.49
CA GLY A 336 15.78 16.18 9.43
C GLY A 336 15.37 17.43 10.20
N LEU A 337 14.15 17.92 10.00
CA LEU A 337 13.60 19.10 10.68
C LEU A 337 13.48 18.91 12.20
N ILE A 338 13.00 17.74 12.65
CA ILE A 338 12.90 17.41 14.09
C ILE A 338 14.28 17.46 14.76
N HIS A 339 15.33 17.03 14.05
CA HIS A 339 16.68 16.93 14.59
C HIS A 339 17.60 18.09 14.18
N TYR A 340 17.06 19.14 13.56
CA TYR A 340 17.81 20.31 13.14
C TYR A 340 17.86 21.33 14.27
N GLN A 341 19.01 21.47 14.91
CA GLN A 341 19.18 22.32 16.09
C GLN A 341 20.49 23.10 16.07
N VAL A 342 20.56 24.14 16.91
CA VAL A 342 21.80 24.87 17.19
C VAL A 342 22.74 23.94 17.96
N LEU A 343 23.92 23.69 17.40
CA LEU A 343 24.99 22.89 17.98
C LEU A 343 25.77 23.72 19.01
N SER A 344 26.58 23.03 19.83
CA SER A 344 27.38 23.66 20.89
C SER A 344 28.42 24.66 20.38
N ASP A 345 28.82 24.57 19.11
CA ASP A 345 29.75 25.49 18.45
C ASP A 345 29.03 26.70 17.81
N GLY A 346 27.71 26.82 18.01
CA GLY A 346 26.87 27.88 17.43
C GLY A 346 26.47 27.63 15.98
N SER A 347 26.92 26.54 15.35
CA SER A 347 26.48 26.15 14.01
C SER A 347 25.11 25.48 14.04
N MET A 348 24.39 25.46 12.92
CA MET A 348 23.11 24.74 12.80
C MET A 348 23.33 23.42 12.09
N GLY A 349 22.84 22.32 12.66
CA GLY A 349 23.03 21.01 12.05
C GLY A 349 22.11 19.92 12.60
N PHE A 350 22.24 18.74 11.99
CA PHE A 350 21.53 17.55 12.43
C PHE A 350 22.22 16.95 13.67
N GLN A 351 21.47 16.73 14.74
CA GLN A 351 21.97 16.05 15.93
C GLN A 351 20.99 15.00 16.44
N ALA A 352 21.50 13.78 16.63
CA ALA A 352 20.75 12.72 17.29
C ALA A 352 20.59 13.03 18.78
N VAL A 353 19.44 12.65 19.34
CA VAL A 353 19.15 12.87 20.75
C VAL A 353 19.90 11.85 21.59
N HIS A 354 20.58 12.29 22.64
CA HIS A 354 21.31 11.38 23.51
C HIS A 354 20.41 10.93 24.65
N ALA A 355 20.05 9.64 24.67
CA ALA A 355 19.21 9.03 25.68
C ALA A 355 20.05 8.34 26.75
N VAL A 356 19.80 8.69 28.01
CA VAL A 356 20.39 8.00 29.17
C VAL A 356 19.67 6.67 29.34
N ILE A 357 20.43 5.58 29.43
CA ILE A 357 19.91 4.23 29.60
C ILE A 357 20.04 3.80 31.06
N LYS A 358 18.94 3.29 31.63
CA LYS A 358 18.96 2.49 32.86
C LYS A 358 18.61 1.05 32.52
N HIS A 359 19.44 0.12 32.97
CA HIS A 359 19.28 -1.31 32.74
C HIS A 359 18.76 -2.00 34.00
N PHE A 360 17.74 -2.85 33.82
CA PHE A 360 17.12 -3.66 34.85
C PHE A 360 17.17 -5.13 34.39
N PRO A 361 18.09 -5.95 34.93
CA PRO A 361 18.22 -7.34 34.52
C PRO A 361 16.99 -8.16 34.92
N ASP A 362 16.52 -9.01 34.02
CA ASP A 362 15.38 -9.91 34.26
C ASP A 362 15.62 -11.23 33.52
N ALA A 363 16.11 -12.22 34.26
CA ALA A 363 16.49 -13.52 33.72
C ALA A 363 15.29 -14.35 33.21
N GLU A 364 14.09 -14.10 33.72
CA GLU A 364 12.90 -14.90 33.40
C GLU A 364 12.20 -14.38 32.14
N ASN A 365 12.02 -13.05 32.05
CA ASN A 365 11.16 -12.44 31.02
C ASN A 365 11.94 -11.58 30.00
N GLY A 366 13.26 -11.45 30.20
CA GLY A 366 14.18 -10.64 29.41
C GLY A 366 14.32 -9.22 29.96
N ASP A 367 15.56 -8.71 29.97
CA ASP A 367 15.95 -7.43 30.56
C ASP A 367 15.03 -6.27 30.18
N VAL A 368 14.87 -5.33 31.12
CA VAL A 368 14.10 -4.10 30.92
C VAL A 368 15.07 -2.92 30.81
N LEU A 369 14.82 -2.06 29.84
CA LEU A 369 15.58 -0.83 29.62
C LEU A 369 14.65 0.36 29.79
N ARG A 370 15.10 1.37 30.53
CA ARG A 370 14.50 2.70 30.57
C ARG A 370 15.38 3.68 29.83
N LEU A 371 14.79 4.45 28.93
CA LEU A 371 15.45 5.51 28.16
C LEU A 371 14.86 6.84 28.60
N ASP A 372 15.71 7.76 29.04
CA ASP A 372 15.32 9.12 29.42
C ASP A 372 16.12 10.15 28.59
N PHE A 373 15.43 11.12 27.99
CA PHE A 373 16.04 12.24 27.28
C PHE A 373 15.12 13.46 27.21
N GLU A 374 15.69 14.62 26.90
CA GLU A 374 14.94 15.84 26.56
C GLU A 374 15.09 16.14 25.08
N HIS A 375 14.05 16.72 24.48
CA HIS A 375 14.09 17.14 23.09
C HIS A 375 13.29 18.42 22.85
N SER A 376 13.80 19.29 21.99
CA SER A 376 13.14 20.52 21.56
C SER A 376 12.07 20.19 20.52
N GLN A 377 10.82 20.01 20.95
CA GLN A 377 9.68 19.77 20.08
C GLN A 377 8.36 20.20 20.73
N ASP A 378 7.31 20.28 19.93
CA ASP A 378 5.96 20.51 20.45
C ASP A 378 5.48 19.32 21.30
N PRO A 379 4.68 19.57 22.36
CA PRO A 379 4.08 18.51 23.18
C PRO A 379 3.15 17.61 22.33
N TRP A 380 3.28 16.29 22.50
CA TRP A 380 2.42 15.31 21.83
C TRP A 380 1.09 15.10 22.59
N LYS A 381 0.14 14.40 21.97
CA LYS A 381 -1.11 14.04 22.64
C LYS A 381 -1.02 12.68 23.33
N ILE A 382 -1.56 12.57 24.52
CA ILE A 382 -1.58 11.31 25.30
C ILE A 382 -2.19 10.18 24.46
N GLY A 383 -1.52 9.02 24.41
CA GLY A 383 -1.92 7.87 23.59
C GLY A 383 -1.17 7.74 22.25
N GLN A 384 -0.43 8.77 21.85
CA GLN A 384 0.46 8.70 20.70
C GLN A 384 1.75 7.95 21.02
N HIS A 385 2.45 7.49 19.98
CA HIS A 385 3.74 6.81 20.08
C HIS A 385 4.75 7.41 19.10
N PHE A 386 6.02 7.10 19.35
CA PHE A 386 7.15 7.51 18.52
C PHE A 386 7.88 6.30 17.98
N TYR A 387 8.49 6.45 16.82
CA TYR A 387 9.42 5.48 16.28
C TYR A 387 10.85 5.90 16.64
N LEU A 388 11.54 5.06 17.42
CA LEU A 388 12.92 5.30 17.84
C LEU A 388 13.87 4.42 17.04
N CYS A 389 14.98 5.02 16.59
CA CYS A 389 16.09 4.38 15.90
C CYS A 389 17.34 4.53 16.77
N PHE A 390 17.89 3.42 17.25
CA PHE A 390 19.09 3.40 18.11
C PHE A 390 20.33 3.31 17.22
N THR A 391 21.00 4.43 16.95
CA THR A 391 22.01 4.48 15.88
C THR A 391 23.26 3.64 16.18
N ASN A 392 23.57 3.38 17.46
CA ASN A 392 24.62 2.46 17.86
C ASN A 392 24.31 0.98 17.53
N CYS A 393 23.04 0.63 17.30
CA CYS A 393 22.62 -0.73 16.95
C CYS A 393 22.30 -0.85 15.45
N SER A 394 21.51 0.08 14.90
CA SER A 394 21.15 0.14 13.49
C SER A 394 20.63 1.53 13.12
N ILE A 395 21.00 1.99 11.93
CA ILE A 395 20.47 3.21 11.31
C ILE A 395 19.28 2.94 10.36
N TRP A 396 18.96 1.67 10.11
CA TRP A 396 17.95 1.27 9.12
C TRP A 396 16.62 0.82 9.75
N GLN A 397 16.59 0.73 11.08
CA GLN A 397 15.50 0.14 11.83
C GLN A 397 14.98 1.15 12.84
N SER A 398 13.65 1.32 12.84
CA SER A 398 12.97 2.13 13.82
C SER A 398 11.79 1.35 14.35
N HIS A 399 11.62 1.38 15.68
CA HIS A 399 10.63 0.60 16.40
C HIS A 399 9.67 1.52 17.16
N PRO A 400 8.37 1.19 17.21
CA PRO A 400 7.38 2.02 17.89
C PRO A 400 7.46 1.83 19.41
N PHE A 401 7.54 2.94 20.14
CA PHE A 401 7.49 2.99 21.60
C PHE A 401 6.52 4.09 22.04
N THR A 402 5.74 3.78 23.07
CA THR A 402 4.81 4.75 23.66
C THR A 402 5.57 5.48 24.78
N PRO A 403 5.61 6.83 24.78
CA PRO A 403 6.21 7.58 25.87
C PRO A 403 5.40 7.38 27.15
N LEU A 404 6.11 7.20 28.26
CA LEU A 404 5.57 7.10 29.62
C LEU A 404 5.40 8.48 30.26
N SER A 405 6.22 9.45 29.84
CA SER A 405 6.21 10.81 30.39
C SER A 405 4.98 11.61 29.94
N LEU A 406 4.65 12.66 30.70
CA LEU A 406 3.65 13.63 30.31
C LEU A 406 4.24 14.60 29.27
N PRO A 407 3.47 15.03 28.26
CA PRO A 407 3.90 15.97 27.24
C PRO A 407 3.88 17.42 27.78
N ILE A 408 4.74 17.72 28.75
CA ILE A 408 4.86 19.05 29.35
C ILE A 408 6.04 19.77 28.70
N LEU A 409 5.80 20.99 28.21
CA LEU A 409 6.83 21.84 27.64
C LEU A 409 7.47 22.69 28.75
N GLU A 410 8.74 22.43 29.05
CA GLU A 410 9.55 23.16 30.02
C GLU A 410 10.78 23.72 29.31
N ASP A 411 10.99 25.04 29.36
CA ASP A 411 12.12 25.73 28.70
C ASP A 411 12.31 25.39 27.21
N GLY A 412 11.21 25.22 26.48
CA GLY A 412 11.22 24.88 25.06
C GLY A 412 11.60 23.42 24.76
N LYS A 413 11.72 22.57 25.78
CA LYS A 413 11.99 21.13 25.65
C LYS A 413 10.88 20.30 26.28
N VAL A 414 10.78 19.06 25.83
CA VAL A 414 9.87 18.07 26.39
C VAL A 414 10.67 16.86 26.84
N THR A 415 10.38 16.37 28.05
CA THR A 415 11.01 15.17 28.60
C THR A 415 10.36 13.91 28.05
N HIS A 416 11.18 13.01 27.50
CA HIS A 416 10.80 11.69 27.05
C HIS A 416 11.32 10.62 27.98
N SER A 417 10.41 9.78 28.47
CA SER A 417 10.75 8.53 29.14
C SER A 417 10.12 7.35 28.41
N TYR A 418 10.91 6.33 28.09
CA TYR A 418 10.43 5.09 27.50
C TYR A 418 10.87 3.91 28.34
N ILE A 419 9.98 2.92 28.48
CA ILE A 419 10.30 1.62 29.04
C ILE A 419 10.11 0.59 27.93
N LEU A 420 11.14 -0.20 27.69
CA LEU A 420 11.09 -1.28 26.71
C LEU A 420 11.70 -2.54 27.30
N ARG A 421 11.15 -3.68 26.87
CA ARG A 421 11.65 -5.00 27.23
C ARG A 421 12.51 -5.53 26.09
N ALA A 422 13.70 -5.99 26.43
CA ALA A 422 14.60 -6.67 25.52
C ALA A 422 13.96 -7.99 25.08
N LYS A 423 13.71 -8.12 23.77
CA LYS A 423 13.17 -9.35 23.17
C LYS A 423 14.17 -9.92 22.17
N GLN A 424 13.83 -9.91 20.89
CA GLN A 424 14.71 -10.38 19.81
C GLN A 424 15.06 -9.21 18.90
N GLY A 425 16.12 -9.38 18.10
CA GLY A 425 16.59 -8.37 17.16
C GLY A 425 17.14 -7.15 17.89
N GLU A 426 16.63 -5.97 17.53
CA GLU A 426 17.26 -4.69 17.89
C GLU A 426 17.23 -4.37 19.38
N THR A 427 16.12 -4.66 20.06
CA THR A 427 16.00 -4.44 21.51
C THR A 427 16.96 -5.33 22.32
N LYS A 428 17.30 -6.52 21.81
CA LYS A 428 18.30 -7.40 22.42
C LYS A 428 19.71 -6.81 22.30
N LYS A 429 20.07 -6.34 21.11
CA LYS A 429 21.37 -5.68 20.88
C LYS A 429 21.53 -4.45 21.76
N LEU A 430 20.47 -3.65 21.93
CA LEU A 430 20.50 -2.49 22.82
C LEU A 430 20.74 -2.90 24.28
N ALA A 431 20.14 -3.99 24.74
CA ALA A 431 20.37 -4.51 26.09
C ALA A 431 21.77 -5.10 26.29
N GLU A 432 22.29 -5.81 25.29
CA GLU A 432 23.67 -6.32 25.29
C GLU A 432 24.68 -5.17 25.33
N LEU A 433 24.45 -4.10 24.55
CA LEU A 433 25.24 -2.88 24.57
C LEU A 433 25.17 -2.21 25.94
N ALA A 434 23.96 -2.06 26.51
CA ALA A 434 23.79 -1.48 27.83
C ALA A 434 24.51 -2.27 28.92
N ARG A 435 24.37 -3.60 28.92
CA ARG A 435 25.06 -4.46 29.87
C ARG A 435 26.58 -4.33 29.81
N LYS A 436 27.14 -4.15 28.60
CA LYS A 436 28.58 -3.98 28.41
C LYS A 436 29.06 -2.62 28.93
N GLU A 437 28.41 -1.54 28.49
CA GLU A 437 28.85 -0.18 28.81
C GLU A 437 28.61 0.16 30.29
N LEU A 438 27.49 -0.29 30.89
CA LEU A 438 27.23 -0.08 32.33
C LEU A 438 28.15 -0.90 33.24
N ALA A 439 28.85 -1.91 32.72
CA ALA A 439 29.89 -2.61 33.48
C ALA A 439 31.19 -1.79 33.58
N GLU A 440 31.41 -0.89 32.62
CA GLU A 440 32.63 -0.07 32.51
C GLU A 440 32.41 1.38 32.99
N ALA A 441 31.19 1.90 32.88
CA ALA A 441 30.83 3.28 33.23
C ALA A 441 29.55 3.35 34.09
N THR A 442 29.47 4.36 34.97
CA THR A 442 28.30 4.59 35.84
C THR A 442 27.05 5.01 35.06
N THR A 443 27.22 5.67 33.92
CA THR A 443 26.11 6.17 33.09
C THR A 443 26.37 5.85 31.63
N MET A 444 25.40 5.25 30.96
CA MET A 444 25.44 4.98 29.52
C MET A 444 24.46 5.90 28.79
N THR A 445 24.93 6.53 27.71
CA THR A 445 24.08 7.24 26.76
C THR A 445 24.06 6.53 25.40
N THR A 446 22.93 6.57 24.70
CA THR A 446 22.84 6.13 23.30
C THR A 446 22.24 7.24 22.42
N PRO A 447 22.80 7.48 21.23
CA PRO A 447 22.17 8.34 20.23
C PRO A 447 20.89 7.69 19.66
N VAL A 448 19.82 8.48 19.64
CA VAL A 448 18.47 8.13 19.21
C VAL A 448 17.99 9.12 18.17
N ILE A 449 17.52 8.60 17.04
CA ILE A 449 16.74 9.36 16.06
C ILE A 449 15.26 9.04 16.32
N LEU A 450 14.45 10.06 16.54
CA LEU A 450 13.03 9.93 16.84
C LEU A 450 12.19 10.41 15.65
N THR A 451 11.06 9.75 15.44
CA THR A 451 10.06 10.16 14.44
C THR A 451 8.67 10.05 15.05
N GLY A 452 7.82 11.04 14.81
CA GLY A 452 6.48 11.12 15.38
C GLY A 452 6.07 12.56 15.71
N PRO A 453 5.04 12.73 16.56
CA PRO A 453 4.19 11.68 17.13
C PRO A 453 3.28 10.99 16.08
N TYR A 454 2.90 9.74 16.35
CA TYR A 454 1.97 8.95 15.53
C TYR A 454 0.84 8.31 16.37
N GLY A 455 -0.25 7.92 15.71
CA GLY A 455 -1.39 7.25 16.34
C GLY A 455 -2.49 8.22 16.79
N ASN A 456 -3.60 7.66 17.27
CA ASN A 456 -4.72 8.43 17.80
C ASN A 456 -4.47 8.87 19.25
N PRO A 457 -4.88 10.09 19.63
CA PRO A 457 -4.92 10.47 21.03
C PRO A 457 -5.99 9.66 21.80
N LEU A 458 -5.71 9.35 23.07
CA LEU A 458 -6.64 8.64 23.96
C LEU A 458 -7.87 9.48 24.33
N GLN A 459 -7.79 10.81 24.22
CA GLN A 459 -8.87 11.73 24.58
C GLN A 459 -9.95 11.90 23.48
N GLU A 460 -9.87 11.18 22.36
CA GLU A 460 -10.86 11.25 21.26
C GLU A 460 -11.93 10.12 21.28
N THR A 461 -11.87 9.21 22.25
CA THR A 461 -12.95 8.24 22.52
C THR A 461 -14.01 8.86 23.40
#